data_AF-A0A3C7W3V9-F1
#
_entry.id   AF-A0A3C7W3V9-F1
#
_cell.length_a   1.000
_cell.length_b   1.000
_cell.length_c   1.000
_cell.angle_alpha   90.00
_cell.angle_beta   90.00
_cell.angle_gamma   90.00
#
_symmetry.space_group_name_H-M   'P 1'
#
loop_
_entity.id
_entity.type
_entity.pdbx_description
1 polymer ?
#
loop_
_entity_poly.entity_id
_entity_poly.type
_entity_poly.pdbx_seq_one_letter_code
_entity_poly.pdbx_strand_id
1 'polypeptide(L)'
;MRPLLVLAFAAFLAACAGSPPREGPAPVVTPPGESGRPTPAPEPAPPVVEPATDAVTGLLVQARDAREGGETDRALALLERAQRLDPARGALYLELARTHAAAGNAAQAKAFAERGLLYCQGSECSALARFTR
;
A
#
# COMPACT_ATOMS: atom_id res chain seq x y z
N MET A 1 30.54 11.34 -33.83
CA MET A 1 30.23 10.11 -33.08
C MET A 1 28.74 9.97 -32.77
N ARG A 2 27.85 10.31 -33.70
CA ARG A 2 26.37 10.21 -33.59
C ARG A 2 25.71 8.99 -34.27
N PRO A 3 26.39 8.09 -35.05
CA PRO A 3 25.69 6.99 -35.70
C PRO A 3 25.72 5.66 -34.90
N LEU A 4 26.55 5.55 -33.87
CA LEU A 4 26.71 4.30 -33.08
C LEU A 4 25.58 4.05 -32.07
N LEU A 5 24.78 5.07 -31.73
CA LEU A 5 23.74 4.96 -30.70
C LEU A 5 22.43 4.35 -31.24
N VAL A 6 22.25 4.27 -32.56
CA VAL A 6 21.05 3.70 -33.20
C VAL A 6 21.07 2.17 -33.17
N LEU A 7 22.25 1.55 -33.15
CA LEU A 7 22.40 0.09 -33.20
C LEU A 7 22.16 -0.60 -31.85
N ALA A 8 22.25 0.14 -30.74
CA ALA A 8 21.98 -0.36 -29.40
C ALA A 8 20.48 -0.50 -29.08
N PHE A 9 19.60 0.15 -29.86
CA PHE A 9 18.16 0.16 -29.62
C PHE A 9 17.42 -1.07 -30.19
N ALA A 10 18.06 -1.84 -31.08
CA ALA A 10 17.42 -2.97 -31.76
C ALA A 10 17.53 -4.32 -31.02
N ALA A 11 18.32 -4.41 -29.94
CA ALA A 11 18.58 -5.68 -29.26
C ALA A 11 17.73 -5.95 -28.00
N PHE A 12 16.91 -4.99 -27.56
CA PHE A 12 16.19 -5.09 -26.27
C PHE A 12 14.75 -5.63 -26.35
N LEU A 13 14.28 -6.09 -27.51
CA LEU A 13 12.90 -6.55 -27.74
C LEU A 13 12.70 -8.08 -27.71
N ALA A 14 13.67 -8.86 -27.25
CA ALA A 14 13.59 -10.32 -27.21
C ALA A 14 13.84 -10.88 -25.80
N ALA A 15 12.93 -10.62 -24.86
CA ALA A 15 12.95 -11.26 -23.54
C ALA A 15 11.53 -11.51 -22.99
N CYS A 16 10.64 -12.05 -23.82
CA CYS A 16 9.37 -12.65 -23.38
C CYS A 16 9.29 -14.06 -23.97
N ALA A 17 9.44 -15.09 -23.11
CA ALA A 17 8.87 -16.44 -23.21
C ALA A 17 9.82 -17.48 -22.58
N GLY A 18 9.87 -17.52 -21.26
CA GLY A 18 10.58 -18.56 -20.52
C GLY A 18 9.77 -18.96 -19.29
N SER A 19 8.68 -19.69 -19.48
CA SER A 19 7.93 -20.29 -18.37
C SER A 19 8.60 -21.61 -17.99
N PRO A 20 9.02 -21.84 -16.73
CA PRO A 20 9.49 -23.16 -16.32
C PRO A 20 8.33 -24.17 -16.28
N PRO A 21 8.58 -25.47 -16.51
CA PRO A 21 7.56 -26.49 -16.36
C PRO A 21 7.09 -26.56 -14.91
N ARG A 22 5.76 -26.61 -14.70
CA ARG A 22 5.17 -27.01 -13.42
C ARG A 22 5.42 -28.50 -13.23
N GLU A 23 6.40 -28.83 -12.41
CA GLU A 23 6.59 -30.19 -11.90
C GLU A 23 5.52 -30.44 -10.83
N GLY A 24 4.52 -31.24 -11.18
CA GLY A 24 3.52 -31.72 -10.24
C GLY A 24 4.14 -32.76 -9.30
N PRO A 25 3.96 -32.68 -7.97
CA PRO A 25 4.41 -33.72 -7.07
C PRO A 25 3.66 -35.03 -7.28
N ALA A 26 4.43 -36.12 -7.36
CA ALA A 26 4.03 -37.51 -7.50
C ALA A 26 3.28 -38.04 -6.24
N PRO A 27 2.68 -39.26 -6.30
CA PRO A 27 1.52 -39.64 -5.50
C PRO A 27 1.83 -40.00 -4.04
N VAL A 28 0.79 -39.83 -3.23
CA VAL A 28 0.69 -40.06 -1.78
C VAL A 28 1.10 -41.47 -1.37
N VAL A 29 2.08 -41.57 -0.46
CA VAL A 29 2.31 -42.76 0.37
C VAL A 29 1.74 -42.46 1.76
N THR A 30 0.63 -43.10 2.11
CA THR A 30 0.01 -43.04 3.44
C THR A 30 0.62 -44.11 4.36
N PRO A 31 1.23 -43.75 5.51
CA PRO A 31 1.50 -44.69 6.58
C PRO A 31 0.21 -45.00 7.37
N PRO A 32 0.02 -46.24 7.89
CA PRO A 32 -1.17 -46.61 8.64
C PRO A 32 -1.18 -46.01 10.06
N GLY A 33 -2.28 -45.32 10.37
CA GLY A 33 -2.95 -45.30 11.68
C GLY A 33 -2.12 -45.08 12.94
N GLU A 34 -2.06 -43.84 13.40
CA GLU A 34 -2.05 -43.56 14.83
C GLU A 34 -3.24 -42.63 15.14
N SER A 35 -4.28 -43.24 15.71
CA SER A 35 -5.51 -42.58 16.15
C SER A 35 -5.22 -41.76 17.41
N GLY A 36 -4.59 -40.61 17.24
CA GLY A 36 -4.70 -39.51 18.18
C GLY A 36 -5.86 -38.64 17.72
N ARG A 37 -7.03 -38.71 18.37
CA ARG A 37 -8.09 -37.72 18.15
C ARG A 37 -7.48 -36.33 18.40
N PRO A 38 -7.39 -35.43 17.39
CA PRO A 38 -7.06 -34.06 17.66
C PRO A 38 -8.26 -33.49 18.43
N THR A 39 -8.04 -33.02 19.64
CA THR A 39 -8.93 -32.04 20.25
C THR A 39 -9.20 -30.96 19.20
N PRO A 40 -10.47 -30.61 18.90
CA PRO A 40 -10.74 -29.49 18.01
C PRO A 40 -10.00 -28.28 18.55
N ALA A 41 -8.98 -27.80 17.82
CA ALA A 41 -8.42 -26.49 18.08
C ALA A 41 -9.58 -25.50 18.01
N PRO A 42 -9.68 -24.51 18.91
CA PRO A 42 -10.69 -23.48 18.79
C PRO A 42 -10.59 -22.88 17.39
N GLU A 43 -11.65 -23.01 16.61
CA GLU A 43 -11.76 -22.31 15.34
C GLU A 43 -11.51 -20.82 15.65
N PRO A 44 -10.56 -20.15 14.97
CA PRO A 44 -10.34 -18.74 15.18
C PRO A 44 -11.68 -18.02 15.04
N ALA A 45 -12.10 -17.34 16.10
CA ALA A 45 -13.32 -16.55 16.08
C ALA A 45 -13.32 -15.69 14.80
N PRO A 46 -14.45 -15.58 14.08
CA PRO A 46 -14.53 -14.78 12.87
C PRO A 46 -13.94 -13.40 13.18
N PRO A 47 -13.06 -12.86 12.32
CA PRO A 47 -12.46 -11.57 12.57
C PRO A 47 -13.59 -10.58 12.80
N VAL A 48 -13.56 -9.90 13.96
CA VAL A 48 -14.48 -8.81 14.25
C VAL A 48 -14.34 -7.83 13.10
N VAL A 49 -15.36 -7.75 12.26
CA VAL A 49 -15.37 -6.86 11.09
C VAL A 49 -15.54 -5.45 11.66
N GLU A 50 -14.43 -4.83 12.05
CA GLU A 50 -14.46 -3.42 12.41
C GLU A 50 -15.01 -2.65 11.20
N PRO A 51 -15.93 -1.70 11.41
CA PRO A 51 -16.45 -0.90 10.31
C PRO A 51 -15.30 -0.31 9.52
N ALA A 52 -15.39 -0.31 8.19
CA ALA A 52 -14.31 0.17 7.34
C ALA A 52 -13.84 1.58 7.75
N THR A 53 -14.77 2.47 8.15
CA THR A 53 -14.49 3.83 8.66
C THR A 53 -13.57 3.84 9.88
N ASP A 54 -13.76 2.92 10.83
CA ASP A 54 -12.94 2.81 12.03
C ASP A 54 -11.55 2.27 11.66
N ALA A 55 -11.49 1.30 10.74
CA ALA A 55 -10.23 0.78 10.20
C ALA A 55 -9.43 1.87 9.48
N VAL A 56 -10.07 2.75 8.69
CA VAL A 56 -9.32 3.82 8.00
C VAL A 56 -8.84 4.89 8.97
N THR A 57 -9.58 5.15 10.04
CA THR A 57 -9.16 6.08 11.10
C THR A 57 -7.92 5.55 11.83
N GLY A 58 -7.93 4.27 12.22
CA GLY A 58 -6.76 3.61 12.82
C GLY A 58 -5.52 3.66 11.91
N LEU A 59 -5.69 3.43 10.60
CA LEU A 59 -4.58 3.53 9.64
C LEU A 59 -4.00 4.94 9.55
N LEU A 60 -4.79 6.02 9.69
CA LEU A 60 -4.24 7.38 9.70
C LEU A 60 -3.45 7.69 10.95
N VAL A 61 -3.91 7.21 12.11
CA VAL A 61 -3.18 7.38 13.37
C VAL A 61 -1.83 6.69 13.25
N GLN A 62 -1.81 5.42 12.83
CA GLN A 62 -0.56 4.69 12.64
C GLN A 62 0.37 5.35 11.60
N ALA A 63 -0.19 5.89 10.51
CA ALA A 63 0.60 6.58 9.49
C ALA A 63 1.24 7.87 10.02
N ARG A 64 0.50 8.62 10.85
CA ARG A 64 1.01 9.81 11.53
C ARG A 64 2.16 9.43 12.46
N ASP A 65 1.96 8.43 13.31
CA ASP A 65 2.98 7.96 14.25
C ASP A 65 4.25 7.50 13.52
N ALA A 66 4.08 6.73 12.44
CA ALA A 66 5.20 6.29 11.60
C ALA A 66 5.95 7.48 10.97
N ARG A 67 5.23 8.48 10.44
CA ARG A 67 5.86 9.70 9.90
C ARG A 67 6.61 10.48 10.98
N GLU A 68 6.02 10.65 12.16
CA GLU A 68 6.65 11.36 13.29
C GLU A 68 7.89 10.61 13.79
N GLY A 69 7.92 9.28 13.68
CA GLY A 69 9.10 8.44 13.90
C GLY A 69 10.13 8.44 12.76
N GLY A 70 9.89 9.16 11.66
CA GLY A 70 10.77 9.18 10.48
C GLY A 70 10.63 7.96 9.56
N GLU A 71 9.73 7.02 9.87
CA GLU A 71 9.43 5.82 9.09
C GLU A 71 8.54 6.16 7.87
N THR A 72 9.07 6.96 6.95
CA THR A 72 8.33 7.48 5.78
C THR A 72 7.71 6.36 4.94
N ASP A 73 8.45 5.30 4.64
CA ASP A 73 7.95 4.19 3.82
C ASP A 73 6.79 3.46 4.49
N ARG A 74 6.88 3.27 5.81
CA ARG A 74 5.80 2.67 6.59
C ARG A 74 4.56 3.56 6.59
N ALA A 75 4.73 4.87 6.79
CA ALA A 75 3.63 5.82 6.73
C ALA A 75 2.91 5.75 5.37
N LEU A 76 3.66 5.72 4.27
CA LEU A 76 3.10 5.60 2.92
C LEU A 76 2.34 4.27 2.71
N ALA A 77 2.90 3.13 3.14
CA ALA A 77 2.23 1.84 3.02
C ALA A 77 0.88 1.80 3.79
N LEU A 78 0.83 2.42 4.97
CA LEU A 78 -0.40 2.55 5.75
C LEU A 78 -1.43 3.45 5.04
N LEU A 79 -0.98 4.56 4.46
CA LEU A 79 -1.83 5.49 3.71
C LEU A 79 -2.34 4.87 2.40
N GLU A 80 -1.55 4.07 1.70
CA GLU A 80 -2.00 3.31 0.53
C GLU A 80 -3.10 2.31 0.89
N ARG A 81 -2.95 1.61 2.01
CA ARG A 81 -4.00 0.72 2.51
C ARG A 81 -5.26 1.51 2.85
N ALA A 82 -5.12 2.67 3.51
CA ALA A 82 -6.23 3.55 3.81
C ALA A 82 -6.94 4.05 2.54
N GLN A 83 -6.19 4.37 1.49
CA GLN A 83 -6.73 4.79 0.19
C GLN A 83 -7.56 3.70 -0.49
N ARG A 84 -7.18 2.42 -0.33
CA ARG A 84 -7.97 1.30 -0.86
C ARG A 84 -9.30 1.09 -0.12
N LEU A 85 -9.37 1.49 1.16
CA LEU A 85 -10.59 1.35 1.97
C LEU A 85 -11.54 2.53 1.80
N ASP A 86 -11.00 3.75 1.77
CA ASP A 86 -11.79 4.97 1.57
C ASP A 86 -10.99 5.99 0.74
N PRO A 87 -11.17 5.99 -0.59
CA PRO A 87 -10.47 6.91 -1.49
C PRO A 87 -11.04 8.34 -1.47
N ALA A 88 -12.20 8.58 -0.83
CA ALA A 88 -12.88 9.88 -0.84
C ALA A 88 -12.76 10.62 0.50
N ARG A 89 -11.74 10.29 1.30
CA ARG A 89 -11.51 10.88 2.63
C ARG A 89 -10.49 12.01 2.56
N GLY A 90 -10.90 13.25 2.85
CA GLY A 90 -9.99 14.41 2.88
C GLY A 90 -8.78 14.22 3.80
N ALA A 91 -9.00 13.67 5.01
CA ALA A 91 -7.94 13.42 5.99
C ALA A 91 -6.83 12.51 5.46
N LEU A 92 -7.14 11.54 4.60
CA LEU A 92 -6.14 10.67 3.96
C LEU A 92 -5.18 11.50 3.11
N TYR A 93 -5.71 12.39 2.28
CA TYR A 93 -4.90 13.22 1.39
C TYR A 93 -4.08 14.25 2.14
N LEU A 94 -4.59 14.76 3.27
CA LEU A 94 -3.82 15.62 4.16
C LEU A 94 -2.62 14.88 4.76
N GLU A 95 -2.81 13.64 5.20
CA GLU A 95 -1.71 12.83 5.75
C GLU A 95 -0.69 12.43 4.65
N LEU A 96 -1.12 12.14 3.42
CA LEU A 96 -0.21 11.97 2.27
C LEU A 96 0.59 13.24 1.98
N ALA A 97 -0.07 14.41 1.94
CA ALA A 97 0.62 15.69 1.71
C ALA A 97 1.68 15.97 2.79
N ARG A 98 1.34 15.77 4.06
CA ARG A 98 2.27 15.91 5.20
C ARG A 98 3.44 14.93 5.11
N THR A 99 3.18 13.69 4.75
CA THR A 99 4.21 12.64 4.66
C THR A 99 5.21 12.93 3.54
N HIS A 100 4.74 13.31 2.36
CA HIS A 100 5.62 13.72 1.28
C HIS A 100 6.37 15.02 1.61
N ALA A 101 5.75 15.98 2.29
CA ALA A 101 6.43 17.20 2.72
C ALA A 101 7.55 16.91 3.73
N ALA A 102 7.30 16.04 4.72
CA ALA A 102 8.31 15.58 5.67
C ALA A 102 9.48 14.85 4.99
N ALA A 103 9.19 14.12 3.91
CA ALA A 103 10.19 13.46 3.08
C ALA A 103 10.92 14.40 2.10
N GLY A 104 10.65 15.72 2.13
CA GLY A 104 11.25 16.71 1.21
C GLY A 104 10.65 16.71 -0.20
N ASN A 105 9.61 15.92 -0.45
CA ASN A 105 8.96 15.76 -1.75
C ASN A 105 7.83 16.78 -1.95
N ALA A 106 8.18 18.07 -2.04
CA ALA A 106 7.21 19.15 -2.14
C ALA A 106 6.23 19.02 -3.31
N ALA A 107 6.69 18.55 -4.47
CA ALA A 107 5.84 18.34 -5.65
C ALA A 107 4.72 17.31 -5.39
N GLN A 108 5.06 16.18 -4.77
CA GLN A 108 4.07 15.18 -4.39
C GLN A 108 3.15 15.69 -3.29
N ALA A 109 3.70 16.40 -2.30
CA ALA A 109 2.90 17.01 -1.24
C ALA A 109 1.80 17.92 -1.80
N LYS A 110 2.16 18.79 -2.75
CA LYS A 110 1.21 19.66 -3.46
C LYS A 110 0.18 18.86 -4.24
N ALA A 111 0.59 17.87 -5.02
CA ALA A 111 -0.33 17.06 -5.84
C ALA A 111 -1.38 16.32 -4.99
N PHE A 112 -0.96 15.71 -3.88
CA PHE A 112 -1.90 15.08 -2.95
C PHE A 112 -2.80 16.12 -2.26
N ALA A 113 -2.27 17.30 -1.95
CA ALA A 113 -3.08 18.36 -1.36
C ALA A 113 -4.18 18.87 -2.31
N GLU A 114 -3.84 19.10 -3.58
CA GLU A 114 -4.81 19.48 -4.63
C GLU A 114 -5.92 18.45 -4.77
N ARG A 115 -5.56 17.16 -4.79
CA ARG A 115 -6.56 16.08 -4.80
C ARG A 115 -7.39 16.07 -3.51
N GLY A 116 -6.77 16.29 -2.36
CA GLY A 116 -7.44 16.33 -1.07
C GLY A 116 -8.49 17.44 -0.96
N LEU A 117 -8.28 18.58 -1.62
CA LEU A 117 -9.24 19.68 -1.65
C LEU A 117 -10.59 19.28 -2.29
N LEU A 118 -10.64 18.22 -3.10
CA LEU A 118 -11.88 17.69 -3.66
C LEU A 118 -12.77 16.97 -2.62
N TYR A 119 -12.17 16.54 -1.50
CA TYR A 119 -12.79 15.66 -0.50
C TYR A 119 -12.77 16.22 0.92
N CYS A 120 -12.25 17.44 1.09
CA CYS A 120 -11.97 18.01 2.39
C CYS A 120 -13.24 18.50 3.10
N GLN A 121 -13.22 18.48 4.43
CA GLN A 121 -14.26 19.01 5.31
C GLN A 121 -13.64 19.78 6.48
N GLY A 122 -14.23 20.92 6.83
CA GLY A 122 -13.82 21.71 7.99
C GLY A 122 -12.37 22.18 7.94
N SER A 123 -11.61 21.92 9.02
CA SER A 123 -10.25 22.46 9.20
C SER A 123 -9.23 21.85 8.22
N GLU A 124 -9.47 20.65 7.71
CA GLU A 124 -8.54 19.96 6.81
C GLU A 124 -8.41 20.67 5.46
N CYS A 125 -9.48 21.31 4.96
CA CYS A 125 -9.45 22.14 3.76
C CYS A 125 -8.41 23.26 3.87
N SER A 126 -8.39 23.95 5.02
CA SER A 126 -7.42 25.03 5.27
C SER A 126 -5.98 24.50 5.35
N ALA A 127 -5.80 23.28 5.86
CA ALA A 127 -4.48 22.64 5.98
C ALA A 127 -3.96 22.23 4.60
N LEU A 128 -4.81 21.61 3.78
CA LEU A 128 -4.50 21.24 2.40
C LEU A 128 -4.16 22.47 1.56
N ALA A 129 -4.93 23.54 1.68
CA ALA A 129 -4.72 24.79 0.94
C ALA A 129 -3.41 25.53 1.30
N ARG A 130 -2.65 25.08 2.29
CA ARG A 130 -1.29 25.62 2.57
C ARG A 130 -0.22 24.96 1.72
N PHE A 131 -0.44 23.74 1.24
CA PHE A 131 0.51 23.02 0.37
C PHE A 131 0.41 23.44 -1.10
N THR A 132 -0.64 24.18 -1.47
CA THR A 132 -0.92 24.55 -2.86
C THR A 132 -0.52 25.99 -3.21
N ARG A 133 -0.12 26.78 -2.20
CA ARG A 133 0.28 28.18 -2.36
C ARG A 133 1.72 28.32 -2.78
#